data_AF-A0A5R9AN94-F1
#
_entry.id   AF-A0A5R9AN94-F1
#
_cell.length_a   1.000
_cell.length_b   1.000
_cell.length_c   1.000
_cell.angle_alpha   90.00
_cell.angle_beta   90.00
_cell.angle_gamma   90.00
#
_symmetry.space_group_name_H-M   'P 1'
#
loop_
_entity.id
_entity.type
_entity.pdbx_description
1 polymer ?
#
loop_
_entity_poly.entity_id
_entity_poly.type
_entity_poly.pdbx_seq_one_letter_code
_entity_poly.pdbx_strand_id
1 'polypeptide(L)'
;MKTTMKFFIYGLLIIALVLTSCSKDGDAGSTGTAGIAGVDGTNGTDGVDGTNGTDGVDGANGEDGANGNANVETTVFLNPTWSTSGLMTLQVPGITQDAFDYYLILGFVKEGSIWYSANGNQAVGGYYKGYYDIGRYFIRAYDFNDVIDQTRPTIPEAKVIIIEPSNVILQSGNGKNASTPSNFRKIILAKLLHAGVDINDYNAVRNYFNITE
;
A
#
# COMPACT_ATOMS: atom_id res chain seq x y z
N MET A 1 98.54 96.39 -32.66
CA MET A 1 97.74 95.40 -31.89
C MET A 1 98.01 95.54 -30.38
N LYS A 2 97.42 96.52 -29.68
CA LYS A 2 97.47 96.63 -28.19
C LYS A 2 96.21 97.29 -27.56
N THR A 3 95.23 97.72 -28.36
CA THR A 3 94.02 98.44 -27.89
C THR A 3 92.77 97.56 -27.81
N THR A 4 92.77 96.37 -28.40
CA THR A 4 91.60 95.46 -28.45
C THR A 4 91.38 94.60 -27.20
N MET A 5 92.37 94.51 -26.29
CA MET A 5 92.25 93.71 -25.05
C MET A 5 91.64 94.49 -23.86
N LYS A 6 91.45 95.81 -23.99
CA LYS A 6 90.81 96.63 -22.94
C LYS A 6 89.29 96.73 -23.12
N PHE A 7 88.79 96.61 -24.35
CA PHE A 7 87.35 96.62 -24.63
C PHE A 7 86.63 95.36 -24.11
N PHE A 8 87.34 94.22 -24.03
CA PHE A 8 86.77 92.98 -23.47
C PHE A 8 86.54 93.05 -21.96
N ILE A 9 87.38 93.80 -21.22
CA ILE A 9 87.27 93.97 -19.77
C ILE A 9 86.11 94.90 -19.40
N TYR A 10 85.88 95.98 -20.14
CA TYR A 10 84.72 96.86 -19.90
C TYR A 10 83.39 96.19 -20.29
N GLY A 11 83.40 95.28 -21.28
CA GLY A 11 82.22 94.45 -21.60
C GLY A 11 81.86 93.45 -20.49
N LEU A 12 82.86 92.90 -19.79
CA LEU A 12 82.65 91.97 -18.67
C LEU A 12 82.20 92.69 -17.38
N LEU A 13 82.57 93.96 -17.21
CA LEU A 13 82.25 94.76 -16.01
C LEU A 13 80.81 95.35 -16.04
N ILE A 14 80.18 95.46 -17.21
CA ILE A 14 78.79 95.92 -17.36
C ILE A 14 77.78 94.78 -17.11
N ILE A 15 78.19 93.51 -17.28
CA ILE A 15 77.34 92.34 -17.02
C ILE A 15 77.16 92.07 -15.51
N ALA A 16 78.06 92.57 -14.67
CA ALA A 16 78.01 92.38 -13.21
C ALA A 16 76.99 93.30 -12.51
N LEU A 17 76.46 94.32 -13.18
CA LEU A 17 75.59 95.34 -12.57
C LEU A 17 74.08 95.14 -12.84
N VAL A 18 73.68 94.01 -13.46
CA VAL A 18 72.28 93.73 -13.82
C VAL A 18 71.66 92.57 -13.00
N LEU A 19 72.37 92.00 -12.02
CA LEU A 19 71.86 90.88 -11.20
C LEU A 19 71.22 91.29 -9.85
N THR A 20 70.91 92.58 -9.64
CA THR A 20 70.29 93.05 -8.39
C THR A 20 69.11 93.96 -8.63
N SER A 21 68.04 93.43 -9.22
CA SER A 21 66.66 93.87 -8.94
C SER A 21 65.69 93.08 -9.80
N CYS A 22 64.85 92.24 -9.18
CA CYS A 22 63.40 92.23 -9.39
C CYS A 22 62.80 91.03 -8.64
N SER A 23 62.08 91.38 -7.57
CA SER A 23 60.84 90.78 -7.07
C SER A 23 60.58 89.32 -7.47
N LYS A 24 60.73 88.40 -6.50
CA LYS A 24 60.00 87.13 -6.53
C LYS A 24 58.53 87.48 -6.28
N ASP A 25 57.76 87.68 -7.34
CA ASP A 25 56.32 87.56 -7.26
C ASP A 25 56.03 86.16 -6.70
N GLY A 26 55.20 86.10 -5.66
CA GLY A 26 54.79 84.84 -5.06
C GLY A 26 54.21 83.95 -6.15
N ASP A 27 54.68 82.71 -6.20
CA ASP A 27 54.10 81.68 -7.05
C ASP A 27 52.58 81.70 -6.86
N ALA A 28 51.81 81.76 -7.95
CA ALA A 28 50.36 81.61 -7.88
C ALA A 28 50.06 80.34 -7.07
N GLY A 29 49.25 80.47 -6.01
CA GLY A 29 48.88 79.34 -5.17
C GLY A 29 48.43 78.18 -6.06
N SER A 30 48.95 76.98 -5.79
CA SER A 30 48.61 75.79 -6.59
C SER A 30 47.10 75.70 -6.75
N THR A 31 46.62 75.49 -7.98
CA THR A 31 45.22 75.16 -8.23
C THR A 31 44.79 74.10 -7.22
N GLY A 32 43.72 74.38 -6.47
CA GLY A 32 43.21 73.43 -5.47
C GLY A 32 43.06 72.06 -6.10
N THR A 33 43.51 71.02 -5.39
CA THR A 33 43.37 69.63 -5.85
C THR A 33 41.92 69.38 -6.26
N ALA A 34 41.72 68.74 -7.40
CA ALA A 34 40.38 68.36 -7.85
C ALA A 34 39.64 67.65 -6.70
N GLY A 35 38.37 68.00 -6.49
CA GLY A 35 37.53 67.37 -5.47
C GLY A 35 37.57 65.85 -5.63
N ILE A 36 37.68 65.15 -4.51
CA ILE A 36 37.70 63.68 -4.47
C ILE A 36 36.44 63.18 -5.19
N ALA A 37 36.58 62.23 -6.12
CA ALA A 37 35.44 61.61 -6.78
C ALA A 37 34.48 61.06 -5.72
N GLY A 38 33.18 61.28 -5.91
CA GLY A 38 32.16 60.72 -5.02
C GLY A 38 32.32 59.21 -4.93
N VAL A 39 32.27 58.66 -3.72
CA VAL A 39 32.30 57.21 -3.52
C VAL A 39 31.09 56.58 -4.23
N ASP A 40 31.35 55.53 -5.00
CA ASP A 40 30.30 54.76 -5.66
C ASP A 40 29.32 54.24 -4.61
N GLY A 41 28.02 54.33 -4.93
CA GLY A 41 26.97 53.83 -4.05
C GLY A 41 27.17 52.35 -3.77
N THR A 42 27.00 51.93 -2.52
CA THR A 42 27.06 50.51 -2.16
C THR A 42 25.95 49.75 -2.89
N ASN A 43 26.30 48.63 -3.53
CA ASN A 43 25.31 47.73 -4.13
C ASN A 43 24.24 47.37 -3.09
N GLY A 44 22.97 47.35 -3.53
CA GLY A 44 21.87 46.89 -2.69
C GLY A 44 22.10 45.45 -2.24
N THR A 45 21.69 45.12 -1.02
CA THR A 45 21.75 43.75 -0.53
C THR A 45 20.80 42.86 -1.32
N ASP A 46 21.27 41.67 -1.70
CA ASP A 46 20.42 40.67 -2.36
C ASP A 46 19.19 40.35 -1.48
N GLY A 47 18.05 40.14 -2.13
CA GLY A 47 16.82 39.75 -1.44
C GLY A 47 16.98 38.38 -0.80
N VAL A 48 16.36 38.17 0.36
CA VAL A 48 16.39 36.87 1.05
C VAL A 48 15.59 35.86 0.24
N ASP A 49 16.16 34.68 -0.02
CA ASP A 49 15.47 33.59 -0.70
C ASP A 49 14.20 33.20 0.07
N GLY A 50 13.11 33.00 -0.66
CA GLY A 50 11.84 32.54 -0.09
C GLY A 50 12.00 31.16 0.54
N THR A 51 11.36 30.93 1.69
CA THR A 51 11.36 29.62 2.34
C THR A 51 10.62 28.60 1.47
N ASN A 52 11.21 27.42 1.28
CA ASN A 52 10.54 26.31 0.61
C ASN A 52 9.19 26.01 1.28
N GLY A 53 8.15 25.82 0.47
CA GLY A 53 6.84 25.37 0.97
C GLY A 53 6.97 24.02 1.65
N THR A 54 6.18 23.79 2.70
CA THR A 54 6.12 22.49 3.36
C THR A 54 5.48 21.47 2.42
N ASP A 55 6.07 20.28 2.31
CA ASP A 55 5.46 19.16 1.58
C ASP A 55 4.05 18.88 2.10
N GLY A 56 3.11 18.60 1.19
CA GLY A 56 1.76 18.22 1.55
C GLY A 56 1.76 16.89 2.33
N VAL A 57 0.90 16.79 3.34
CA VAL A 57 0.74 15.53 4.08
C VAL A 57 0.16 14.48 3.14
N ASP A 58 0.79 13.31 3.06
CA ASP A 58 0.25 12.16 2.32
C ASP A 58 -1.21 11.91 2.76
N GLY A 59 -2.09 11.70 1.78
CA GLY A 59 -3.49 11.37 2.06
C GLY A 59 -3.56 10.09 2.91
N ALA A 60 -4.41 10.08 3.93
CA ALA A 60 -4.67 8.88 4.69
C ALA A 60 -5.09 7.76 3.73
N ASN A 61 -4.54 6.55 3.93
CA ASN A 61 -5.03 5.36 3.24
C ASN A 61 -6.55 5.29 3.41
N GLY A 62 -7.27 5.02 2.32
CA GLY A 62 -8.72 4.80 2.40
C GLY A 62 -9.00 3.71 3.43
N GLU A 63 -10.02 3.90 4.26
CA GLU A 63 -10.47 2.86 5.17
C GLU A 63 -10.75 1.59 4.37
N ASP A 64 -10.26 0.44 4.86
CA ASP A 64 -10.62 -0.85 4.31
C ASP A 64 -12.15 -0.92 4.23
N GLY A 65 -12.68 -1.22 3.05
CA GLY A 65 -14.12 -1.32 2.85
C GLY A 65 -14.72 -2.26 3.89
N ALA A 66 -15.84 -1.84 4.52
CA ALA A 66 -16.52 -2.64 5.53
C ALA A 66 -16.65 -4.10 5.06
N ASN A 67 -16.21 -5.05 5.91
CA ASN A 67 -16.23 -6.49 5.65
C ASN A 67 -17.65 -6.98 5.31
N GLY A 68 -18.04 -6.80 4.06
CA GLY A 68 -19.24 -7.37 3.50
C GLY A 68 -19.03 -8.87 3.35
N ASN A 69 -20.03 -9.62 3.75
CA ASN A 69 -20.35 -11.00 3.34
C ASN A 69 -20.21 -11.33 1.83
N ALA A 70 -19.62 -10.47 1.00
CA ALA A 70 -19.58 -10.56 -0.45
C ALA A 70 -18.98 -11.88 -0.97
N ASN A 71 -18.18 -12.56 -0.16
CA ASN A 71 -17.47 -13.78 -0.55
C ASN A 71 -18.07 -15.04 0.10
N VAL A 72 -19.27 -14.98 0.69
CA VAL A 72 -19.92 -16.14 1.29
C VAL A 72 -21.36 -16.29 0.83
N GLU A 73 -21.65 -17.39 0.13
CA GLU A 73 -22.99 -17.80 -0.26
C GLU A 73 -23.47 -18.93 0.64
N THR A 74 -24.72 -18.89 1.09
CA THR A 74 -25.35 -19.99 1.85
C THR A 74 -26.63 -20.44 1.16
N THR A 75 -26.73 -21.72 0.85
CA THR A 75 -27.96 -22.35 0.36
C THR A 75 -28.58 -23.19 1.47
N VAL A 76 -29.88 -23.00 1.72
CA VAL A 76 -30.65 -23.71 2.76
C VAL A 76 -31.58 -24.73 2.11
N PHE A 77 -31.62 -25.94 2.67
CA PHE A 77 -32.47 -27.03 2.23
C PHE A 77 -33.36 -27.48 3.39
N LEU A 78 -34.67 -27.46 3.18
CA LEU A 78 -35.64 -27.90 4.18
C LEU A 78 -36.10 -29.32 3.87
N ASN A 79 -36.08 -30.18 4.88
CA ASN A 79 -36.47 -31.59 4.80
C ASN A 79 -35.85 -32.35 3.61
N PRO A 80 -34.53 -32.24 3.33
CA PRO A 80 -33.93 -33.00 2.24
C PRO A 80 -34.02 -34.51 2.50
N THR A 81 -34.22 -35.27 1.42
CA THR A 81 -34.46 -36.72 1.50
C THR A 81 -33.23 -37.52 1.08
N TRP A 82 -33.03 -38.67 1.73
CA TRP A 82 -32.07 -39.68 1.31
C TRP A 82 -32.56 -40.43 0.07
N SER A 83 -31.65 -40.73 -0.86
CA SER A 83 -31.92 -41.73 -1.89
C SER A 83 -31.99 -43.15 -1.31
N THR A 84 -32.47 -44.10 -2.11
CA THR A 84 -32.43 -45.54 -1.79
C THR A 84 -31.00 -46.05 -1.59
N SER A 85 -30.02 -45.44 -2.25
CA SER A 85 -28.59 -45.73 -2.10
C SER A 85 -27.92 -45.03 -0.91
N GLY A 86 -28.69 -44.27 -0.12
CA GLY A 86 -28.17 -43.54 1.04
C GLY A 86 -27.37 -42.30 0.70
N LEU A 87 -27.64 -41.72 -0.46
CA LEU A 87 -27.04 -40.46 -0.88
C LEU A 87 -28.12 -39.37 -0.86
N MET A 88 -27.89 -38.34 -0.07
CA MET A 88 -28.66 -37.11 -0.15
C MET A 88 -28.03 -36.21 -1.20
N THR A 89 -28.84 -35.70 -2.13
CA THR A 89 -28.37 -34.81 -3.20
C THR A 89 -29.03 -33.44 -3.05
N LEU A 90 -28.20 -32.40 -2.90
CA LEU A 90 -28.59 -31.02 -2.72
C LEU A 90 -28.22 -30.24 -4.00
N GLN A 91 -29.19 -29.61 -4.66
CA GLN A 91 -28.91 -28.79 -5.83
C GLN A 91 -28.40 -27.42 -5.38
N VAL A 92 -27.14 -27.12 -5.69
CA VAL A 92 -26.45 -25.90 -5.27
C VAL A 92 -25.85 -25.24 -6.52
N PRO A 93 -26.64 -24.47 -7.30
CA PRO A 93 -26.16 -23.84 -8.54
C PRO A 93 -24.94 -22.94 -8.35
N GLY A 94 -24.73 -22.39 -7.14
CA GLY A 94 -23.54 -21.61 -6.79
C GLY A 94 -22.22 -22.38 -6.81
N ILE A 95 -22.24 -23.72 -6.88
CA ILE A 95 -21.03 -24.53 -7.12
C ILE A 95 -20.69 -24.45 -8.62
N THR A 96 -20.18 -23.30 -9.05
CA THR A 96 -19.64 -23.06 -10.39
C THR A 96 -18.32 -23.80 -10.59
N GLN A 97 -17.76 -23.73 -11.81
CA GLN A 97 -16.40 -24.24 -12.07
C GLN A 97 -15.36 -23.59 -11.15
N ASP A 98 -15.44 -22.26 -10.98
CA ASP A 98 -14.51 -21.54 -10.10
C ASP A 98 -14.68 -21.96 -8.63
N ALA A 99 -15.91 -22.19 -8.17
CA ALA A 99 -16.15 -22.71 -6.85
C ALA A 99 -15.60 -24.13 -6.67
N PHE A 100 -15.79 -24.97 -7.69
CA PHE A 100 -15.25 -26.34 -7.74
C PHE A 100 -13.72 -26.37 -7.80
N ASP A 101 -13.06 -25.33 -8.27
CA ASP A 101 -11.59 -25.30 -8.33
C ASP A 101 -11.00 -24.58 -7.12
N TYR A 102 -11.53 -23.43 -6.73
CA TYR A 102 -10.81 -22.50 -5.85
C TYR A 102 -11.47 -22.28 -4.49
N TYR A 103 -12.78 -22.51 -4.35
CA TYR A 103 -13.52 -22.10 -3.16
C TYR A 103 -13.57 -23.20 -2.09
N LEU A 104 -13.78 -22.79 -0.84
CA LEU A 104 -14.08 -23.71 0.25
C LEU A 104 -15.60 -23.94 0.30
N ILE A 105 -16.02 -25.20 0.22
CA ILE A 105 -17.44 -25.59 0.23
C ILE A 105 -17.66 -26.44 1.47
N LEU A 106 -18.54 -25.99 2.36
CA LEU A 106 -18.85 -26.62 3.64
C LEU A 106 -20.31 -27.08 3.64
N GLY A 107 -20.56 -28.31 4.06
CA GLY A 107 -21.91 -28.87 4.23
C GLY A 107 -22.23 -29.11 5.69
N PHE A 108 -23.47 -28.80 6.08
CA PHE A 108 -23.99 -29.02 7.43
C PHE A 108 -25.39 -29.61 7.37
N VAL A 109 -25.70 -30.52 8.30
CA VAL A 109 -27.03 -31.09 8.48
C VAL A 109 -27.46 -30.92 9.92
N LYS A 110 -28.76 -30.70 10.14
CA LYS A 110 -29.34 -30.55 11.46
C LYS A 110 -30.08 -31.83 11.82
N GLU A 111 -29.75 -32.43 12.96
CA GLU A 111 -30.57 -33.50 13.55
C GLU A 111 -31.13 -33.02 14.88
N GLY A 112 -32.45 -33.00 15.00
CA GLY A 112 -33.12 -32.36 16.13
C GLY A 112 -32.70 -30.89 16.23
N SER A 113 -31.93 -30.55 17.27
CA SER A 113 -31.42 -29.19 17.51
C SER A 113 -29.92 -29.03 17.27
N ILE A 114 -29.22 -30.11 16.89
CA ILE A 114 -27.75 -30.13 16.79
C ILE A 114 -27.36 -30.08 15.32
N TRP A 115 -26.37 -29.24 15.00
CA TRP A 115 -25.74 -29.18 13.70
C TRP A 115 -24.54 -30.12 13.64
N TYR A 116 -24.47 -30.91 12.58
CA TYR A 116 -23.37 -31.81 12.26
C TYR A 116 -22.73 -31.39 10.94
N SER A 117 -21.41 -31.47 10.90
CA SER A 117 -20.61 -31.18 9.72
C SER A 117 -20.58 -32.38 8.79
N ALA A 118 -20.80 -32.15 7.50
CA ALA A 118 -20.49 -33.10 6.42
C ALA A 118 -19.03 -32.97 5.95
N ASN A 119 -18.23 -32.12 6.59
CA ASN A 119 -16.84 -31.84 6.20
C ASN A 119 -15.84 -32.84 6.82
N GLY A 120 -16.33 -33.86 7.53
CA GLY A 120 -15.52 -34.93 8.13
C GLY A 120 -15.61 -35.04 9.66
N ASN A 121 -16.65 -34.47 10.30
CA ASN A 121 -16.83 -34.58 11.76
C ASN A 121 -17.92 -35.57 12.16
N GLN A 122 -17.81 -36.09 13.38
CA GLN A 122 -18.62 -37.19 13.91
C GLN A 122 -20.07 -36.75 14.21
N ALA A 123 -21.03 -37.58 13.82
CA ALA A 123 -22.45 -37.52 14.17
C ALA A 123 -22.81 -38.58 15.23
N VAL A 124 -24.00 -38.51 15.82
CA VAL A 124 -24.43 -39.53 16.80
C VAL A 124 -24.67 -40.85 16.07
N GLY A 125 -23.83 -41.85 16.34
CA GLY A 125 -23.90 -43.16 15.68
C GLY A 125 -23.00 -43.32 14.45
N GLY A 126 -22.23 -42.28 14.08
CA GLY A 126 -21.38 -42.33 12.90
C GLY A 126 -20.84 -40.97 12.48
N TYR A 127 -20.86 -40.66 11.17
CA TYR A 127 -20.48 -39.34 10.65
C TYR A 127 -21.07 -39.07 9.27
N TYR A 128 -21.07 -37.80 8.86
CA TYR A 128 -21.46 -37.41 7.51
C TYR A 128 -20.24 -37.11 6.65
N LYS A 129 -20.33 -37.52 5.38
CA LYS A 129 -19.34 -37.21 4.36
C LYS A 129 -19.96 -36.48 3.20
N GLY A 130 -19.47 -35.27 3.00
CA GLY A 130 -19.81 -34.38 1.91
C GLY A 130 -18.96 -34.64 0.68
N TYR A 131 -19.60 -34.54 -0.48
CA TYR A 131 -18.96 -34.52 -1.80
C TYR A 131 -19.62 -33.42 -2.61
N TYR A 132 -18.97 -32.97 -3.69
CA TYR A 132 -19.58 -32.00 -4.57
C TYR A 132 -19.07 -32.16 -6.00
N ASP A 133 -19.93 -31.84 -6.94
CA ASP A 133 -19.62 -31.59 -8.33
C ASP A 133 -20.26 -30.25 -8.74
N ILE A 134 -20.09 -29.84 -9.99
CA ILE A 134 -20.63 -28.57 -10.46
C ILE A 134 -22.16 -28.59 -10.33
N GLY A 135 -22.68 -27.62 -9.57
CA GLY A 135 -24.09 -27.44 -9.31
C GLY A 135 -24.70 -28.33 -8.23
N ARG A 136 -23.93 -29.23 -7.57
CA ARG A 136 -24.49 -30.14 -6.56
C ARG A 136 -23.56 -30.45 -5.40
N TYR A 137 -24.17 -30.62 -4.24
CA TYR A 137 -23.52 -31.14 -3.04
C TYR A 137 -24.21 -32.44 -2.64
N PHE A 138 -23.44 -33.45 -2.28
CA PHE A 138 -23.91 -34.76 -1.87
C PHE A 138 -23.52 -35.03 -0.44
N ILE A 139 -24.40 -35.64 0.33
CA ILE A 139 -24.14 -36.06 1.71
C ILE A 139 -24.42 -37.55 1.80
N ARG A 140 -23.51 -38.26 2.46
CA ARG A 140 -23.68 -39.68 2.81
C ARG A 140 -23.45 -39.87 4.30
N ALA A 141 -24.31 -40.67 4.92
CA ALA A 141 -24.15 -41.10 6.31
C ALA A 141 -23.33 -42.40 6.38
N TYR A 142 -22.39 -42.44 7.30
CA TYR A 142 -21.58 -43.60 7.64
C TYR A 142 -21.72 -43.89 9.12
N ASP A 143 -21.60 -45.15 9.52
CA ASP A 143 -21.40 -45.55 10.92
C ASP A 143 -19.92 -45.35 11.34
N PHE A 144 -19.59 -45.67 12.60
CA PHE A 144 -18.22 -45.57 13.11
C PHE A 144 -17.22 -46.59 12.51
N ASN A 145 -17.69 -47.54 11.68
CA ASN A 145 -16.87 -48.53 11.00
C ASN A 145 -16.70 -48.22 9.50
N ASP A 146 -16.96 -46.98 9.06
CA ASP A 146 -16.95 -46.57 7.65
C ASP A 146 -17.95 -47.33 6.77
N VAL A 147 -18.97 -47.94 7.36
CA VAL A 147 -20.04 -48.61 6.62
C VAL A 147 -21.18 -47.62 6.40
N ILE A 148 -21.82 -47.68 5.23
CA ILE A 148 -22.99 -46.84 4.95
C ILE A 148 -24.06 -47.14 6.01
N ASP A 149 -24.41 -46.12 6.80
CA ASP A 149 -25.51 -46.22 7.72
C ASP A 149 -26.82 -46.31 6.93
N GLN A 150 -27.59 -47.37 7.20
CA GLN A 150 -28.88 -47.61 6.57
C GLN A 150 -30.06 -47.06 7.38
N THR A 151 -29.85 -46.74 8.65
CA THR A 151 -30.90 -46.22 9.55
C THR A 151 -31.22 -44.75 9.27
N ARG A 152 -30.22 -43.96 8.85
CA ARG A 152 -30.31 -42.60 8.25
C ARG A 152 -31.35 -41.69 8.91
N PRO A 153 -30.93 -40.76 9.78
CA PRO A 153 -31.87 -39.90 10.47
C PRO A 153 -32.62 -38.98 9.50
N THR A 154 -33.80 -38.52 9.95
CA THR A 154 -34.52 -37.46 9.23
C THR A 154 -33.78 -36.15 9.43
N ILE A 155 -33.49 -35.46 8.32
CA ILE A 155 -32.79 -34.18 8.32
C ILE A 155 -33.84 -33.08 8.11
N PRO A 156 -34.28 -32.36 9.16
CA PRO A 156 -35.16 -31.20 9.01
C PRO A 156 -34.53 -30.08 8.19
N GLU A 157 -33.21 -29.94 8.23
CA GLU A 157 -32.51 -28.83 7.61
C GLU A 157 -31.08 -29.21 7.23
N ALA A 158 -30.65 -28.81 6.04
CA ALA A 158 -29.25 -28.84 5.63
C ALA A 158 -28.84 -27.49 5.06
N LYS A 159 -27.56 -27.12 5.22
CA LYS A 159 -26.98 -25.91 4.65
C LYS A 159 -25.70 -26.24 3.90
N VAL A 160 -25.51 -25.59 2.76
CA VAL A 160 -24.25 -25.58 2.03
C VAL A 160 -23.72 -24.16 2.00
N ILE A 161 -22.50 -23.96 2.47
CA ILE A 161 -21.83 -22.66 2.55
C ILE A 161 -20.66 -22.68 1.57
N ILE A 162 -20.65 -21.74 0.64
CA ILE A 162 -19.57 -21.55 -0.34
C ILE A 162 -18.81 -20.30 0.06
N ILE A 163 -17.51 -20.44 0.26
CA ILE A 163 -16.62 -19.37 0.71
C ILE A 163 -15.56 -19.14 -0.37
N GLU A 164 -15.65 -17.98 -1.01
CA GLU A 164 -14.69 -17.48 -1.97
C GLU A 164 -13.44 -16.93 -1.26
N PRO A 165 -12.22 -17.18 -1.78
CA PRO A 165 -11.02 -16.58 -1.21
C PRO A 165 -11.04 -15.05 -1.34
N SER A 166 -10.94 -14.33 -0.22
CA SER A 166 -10.77 -12.88 -0.21
C SER A 166 -9.50 -12.48 -0.96
N ASN A 167 -9.67 -11.73 -2.06
CA ASN A 167 -8.67 -11.10 -2.94
C ASN A 167 -7.24 -11.57 -2.62
N VAL A 168 -6.88 -12.74 -3.13
CA VAL A 168 -5.50 -13.17 -3.11
C VAL A 168 -4.75 -12.20 -4.03
N ILE A 169 -4.01 -11.24 -3.46
CA ILE A 169 -2.94 -10.61 -4.22
C ILE A 169 -2.02 -11.77 -4.61
N LEU A 170 -2.05 -12.15 -5.88
CA LEU A 170 -1.07 -13.04 -6.47
C LEU A 170 0.28 -12.31 -6.32
N GLN A 171 0.96 -12.50 -5.19
CA GLN A 171 2.32 -12.02 -5.05
C GLN A 171 3.16 -12.83 -6.04
N SER A 172 3.31 -12.26 -7.23
CA SER A 172 4.38 -12.58 -8.17
C SER A 172 5.69 -12.17 -7.49
N GLY A 173 6.14 -13.00 -6.57
CA GLY A 173 7.30 -12.78 -5.72
C GLY A 173 7.77 -14.11 -5.17
N ASN A 174 8.71 -14.74 -5.89
CA ASN A 174 9.37 -15.99 -5.53
C ASN A 174 8.46 -17.22 -5.28
N GLY A 175 7.77 -17.63 -6.34
CA GLY A 175 7.92 -19.00 -6.86
C GLY A 175 7.27 -20.19 -6.14
N LYS A 176 6.48 -20.03 -5.07
CA LYS A 176 5.80 -21.19 -4.43
C LYS A 176 4.37 -21.01 -3.89
N ASN A 177 3.70 -19.87 -4.07
CA ASN A 177 2.41 -19.65 -3.41
C ASN A 177 1.33 -19.14 -4.39
N ALA A 178 0.20 -19.87 -4.48
CA ALA A 178 -1.07 -19.55 -5.16
C ALA A 178 -1.29 -19.94 -6.65
N SER A 179 -0.59 -20.92 -7.23
CA SER A 179 -0.84 -21.33 -8.63
C SER A 179 -1.71 -22.58 -8.84
N THR A 180 -2.18 -23.26 -7.78
CA THR A 180 -3.01 -24.47 -7.91
C THR A 180 -4.32 -24.39 -7.13
N PRO A 181 -5.43 -24.95 -7.67
CA PRO A 181 -6.76 -25.04 -7.02
C PRO A 181 -6.73 -25.43 -5.54
N SER A 182 -5.94 -26.45 -5.19
CA SER A 182 -5.82 -26.96 -3.81
C SER A 182 -5.16 -25.97 -2.84
N ASN A 183 -4.33 -25.05 -3.32
CA ASN A 183 -3.66 -24.05 -2.48
C ASN A 183 -4.62 -22.92 -2.08
N PHE A 184 -5.58 -22.55 -2.93
CA PHE A 184 -6.58 -21.52 -2.58
C PHE A 184 -7.46 -21.96 -1.42
N ARG A 185 -7.95 -23.21 -1.44
CA ARG A 185 -8.69 -23.78 -0.31
C ARG A 185 -7.91 -23.77 0.99
N LYS A 186 -6.63 -24.16 0.92
CA LYS A 186 -5.74 -24.15 2.09
C LYS A 186 -5.55 -22.75 2.66
N ILE A 187 -5.53 -21.72 1.82
CA ILE A 187 -5.45 -20.32 2.28
C ILE A 187 -6.70 -19.94 3.08
N ILE A 188 -7.90 -20.29 2.60
CA ILE A 188 -9.16 -20.01 3.32
C ILE A 188 -9.18 -20.77 4.65
N LEU A 189 -8.83 -22.06 4.62
CA LEU A 189 -8.74 -22.89 5.83
C LEU A 189 -7.74 -22.34 6.84
N ALA A 190 -6.57 -21.88 6.39
CA ALA A 190 -5.56 -21.28 7.26
C ALA A 190 -6.04 -19.95 7.87
N LYS A 191 -6.74 -19.12 7.11
CA LYS A 191 -7.35 -17.87 7.61
C LYS A 191 -8.38 -18.18 8.71
N LEU A 192 -9.27 -19.14 8.48
CA LEU A 192 -10.28 -19.56 9.45
C LEU A 192 -9.65 -20.15 10.72
N LEU A 193 -8.65 -21.02 10.56
CA LEU A 193 -7.92 -21.59 11.67
C LEU A 193 -7.19 -20.52 12.50
N HIS A 194 -6.55 -19.55 11.85
CA HIS A 194 -5.88 -18.44 12.52
C HIS A 194 -6.87 -17.55 13.30
N ALA A 195 -8.08 -17.39 12.77
CA ALA A 195 -9.18 -16.71 13.45
C ALA A 195 -9.86 -17.57 14.55
N GLY A 196 -9.41 -18.82 14.76
CA GLY A 196 -9.98 -19.72 15.77
C GLY A 196 -11.33 -20.32 15.37
N VAL A 197 -11.69 -20.32 14.09
CA VAL A 197 -12.96 -20.85 13.59
C VAL A 197 -12.84 -22.33 13.31
N ASP A 198 -13.63 -23.15 14.02
CA ASP A 198 -13.79 -24.56 13.69
C ASP A 198 -14.78 -24.70 12.52
N ILE A 199 -14.27 -25.13 11.36
CA ILE A 199 -15.07 -25.36 10.15
C ILE A 199 -16.08 -26.50 10.28
N ASN A 200 -15.95 -27.32 11.33
CA ASN A 200 -16.88 -28.40 11.63
C ASN A 200 -17.98 -27.99 12.60
N ASP A 201 -17.91 -26.80 13.18
CA ASP A 201 -18.98 -26.21 13.97
C ASP A 201 -19.71 -25.16 13.13
N TYR A 202 -20.95 -25.50 12.73
CA TYR A 202 -21.80 -24.57 11.99
C TYR A 202 -21.92 -23.22 12.70
N ASN A 203 -22.05 -23.22 14.03
CA ASN A 203 -22.22 -22.00 14.81
C ASN A 203 -20.97 -21.13 14.79
N ALA A 204 -19.78 -21.73 14.86
CA ALA A 204 -18.52 -21.00 14.70
C ALA A 204 -18.43 -20.35 13.30
N VAL A 205 -18.73 -21.11 12.24
CA VAL A 205 -18.68 -20.61 10.86
C VAL A 205 -19.68 -19.48 10.62
N ARG A 206 -20.95 -19.65 11.01
CA ARG A 206 -21.97 -18.60 10.82
C ARG A 206 -21.65 -17.32 11.58
N ASN A 207 -21.08 -17.43 12.79
CA ASN A 207 -20.79 -16.27 13.62
C ASN A 207 -19.63 -15.48 13.00
N TYR A 208 -18.61 -16.18 12.51
CA TYR A 208 -17.48 -15.55 11.83
C TYR A 208 -17.89 -14.80 10.57
N PHE A 209 -18.81 -15.37 9.78
CA PHE A 209 -19.27 -14.78 8.52
C PHE A 209 -20.56 -13.96 8.62
N ASN A 210 -21.10 -13.77 9.83
CA ASN A 210 -22.39 -13.10 10.06
C ASN A 210 -23.54 -13.69 9.22
N ILE A 211 -23.59 -15.02 9.09
CA ILE A 211 -24.68 -15.73 8.38
C ILE A 211 -25.90 -15.78 9.29
N THR A 212 -27.04 -15.30 8.77
CA THR A 212 -28.32 -15.33 9.48
C THR A 212 -28.90 -16.75 9.53
N GLU A 213 -29.73 -17.01 10.56
CA GLU A 213 -30.48 -18.26 10.69
C GLU A 213 -31.43 -18.50 9.51
#